data_AF-A0A7V8YZY5-F1
#
_entry.id   AF-A0A7V8YZY5-F1
#
_cell.length_a   1.000
_cell.length_b   1.000
_cell.length_c   1.000
_cell.angle_alpha   90.00
_cell.angle_beta   90.00
_cell.angle_gamma   90.00
#
_symmetry.space_group_name_H-M   'P 1'
#
loop_
_entity.id
_entity.type
_entity.pdbx_description
1 polymer ?
#
loop_
_entity_poly.entity_id
_entity_poly.type
_entity_poly.pdbx_seq_one_letter_code
_entity_poly.pdbx_strand_id
1 'polypeptide(L)' 'MTIKSDIWLRKMAAEHKMIDPFLPELLREVNG' A
#
# COMPACT_ATOMS: atom_id res chain seq x y z
N MET A 1 2.47 7.36 -16.85
CA MET A 1 2.51 6.36 -15.76
C MET A 1 1.71 6.95 -14.61
N THR A 2 0.68 6.25 -14.13
CA THR A 2 -0.19 6.77 -13.04
C THR A 2 0.31 6.24 -11.71
N ILE A 3 0.51 7.13 -10.74
CA ILE A 3 0.86 6.76 -9.36
C ILE A 3 -0.42 6.28 -8.67
N LYS A 4 -0.38 5.10 -8.05
CA LYS A 4 -1.52 4.52 -7.32
C LYS A 4 -1.53 5.03 -5.87
N SER A 5 -2.73 5.12 -5.28
CA SER A 5 -2.87 5.53 -3.88
C SER A 5 -2.34 4.48 -2.92
N ASP A 6 -1.97 4.93 -1.73
CA ASP A 6 -1.60 4.09 -0.60
C ASP A 6 -2.76 3.16 -0.19
N ILE A 7 -4.01 3.65 -0.23
CA ILE A 7 -5.22 2.85 0.04
C ILE A 7 -5.31 1.66 -0.93
N TRP A 8 -5.05 1.89 -2.22
CA TRP A 8 -5.03 0.81 -3.20
C TRP A 8 -3.94 -0.22 -2.88
N LEU A 9 -2.74 0.25 -2.52
CA LEU A 9 -1.62 -0.65 -2.20
C LEU A 9 -1.91 -1.51 -0.98
N ARG A 10 -2.45 -0.93 0.09
CA ARG A 10 -2.86 -1.64 1.32
C ARG A 10 -3.89 -2.73 1.01
N LYS A 11 -4.91 -2.42 0.21
CA LYS A 11 -5.94 -3.39 -0.20
C LYS A 11 -5.34 -4.56 -0.97
N MET A 12 -4.45 -4.28 -1.93
CA MET A 12 -3.81 -5.32 -2.74
C MET A 12 -2.86 -6.21 -1.93
N ALA A 13 -2.09 -5.62 -1.01
CA ALA A 13 -1.23 -6.38 -0.12
C ALA A 13 -2.05 -7.33 0.78
N ALA A 14 -3.15 -6.84 1.35
CA ALA A 14 -4.00 -7.63 2.24
C ALA A 14 -4.82 -8.72 1.51
N GLU A 15 -5.51 -8.37 0.42
CA GLU A 15 -6.45 -9.28 -0.25
C GLU A 15 -5.76 -10.24 -1.22
N HIS A 16 -4.68 -9.79 -1.88
CA HIS A 16 -4.04 -10.54 -2.96
C HIS A 16 -2.65 -11.06 -2.60
N LYS A 17 -2.16 -10.83 -1.36
CA LYS A 17 -0.79 -11.17 -0.93
C LYS A 17 0.27 -10.69 -1.91
N MET A 18 0.04 -9.50 -2.49
CA MET A 18 0.93 -8.95 -3.51
C MET A 18 2.34 -8.65 -2.95
N ILE A 19 2.45 -8.43 -1.65
CA ILE A 19 3.69 -8.11 -0.92
C ILE A 19 3.66 -8.85 0.43
N ASP A 20 4.74 -9.57 0.78
CA ASP A 20 4.90 -10.29 2.05
C ASP A 20 6.38 -10.28 2.51
N PRO A 21 6.73 -9.75 3.70
CA PRO A 21 5.84 -9.05 4.63
C PRO A 21 5.44 -7.66 4.11
N PHE A 22 4.17 -7.29 4.30
CA PHE A 22 3.72 -5.92 4.07
C PHE A 22 3.88 -5.10 5.35
N LEU A 23 4.68 -4.03 5.28
CA LEU A 23 4.96 -3.11 6.38
C LEU A 23 4.28 -1.75 6.14
N PRO A 24 3.11 -1.49 6.74
CA PRO A 24 2.33 -0.26 6.57
C PRO A 24 3.12 1.04 6.79
N GLU A 25 4.11 1.01 7.67
CA GLU A 25 4.96 2.14 8.05
C GLU A 25 5.89 2.63 6.94
N LEU A 26 6.07 1.82 5.89
CA LEU A 26 6.85 2.21 4.72
C LEU A 26 6.05 3.10 3.76
N LEU A 27 4.75 3.26 3.98
CA LEU A 27 3.91 4.16 3.20
C LEU A 27 4.08 5.59 3.70
N ARG A 28 4.41 6.48 2.76
CA ARG A 28 4.41 7.92 3.03
C ARG A 28 2.97 8.42 3.10
N GLU A 29 2.51 8.73 4.30
CA GLU A 29 1.21 9.38 4.51
C GLU A 29 1.35 10.88 4.20
N VAL A 30 0.61 11.35 3.19
CA VAL A 30 0.66 12.76 2.79
C VAL A 30 -0.29 13.62 3.63
N ASN A 31 -1.29 13.01 4.31
CA ASN A 31 -2.32 13.75 5.04
C ASN A 31 -2.58 13.31 6.50
N GLY A 32 -1.96 12.23 7.00
CA GLY A 32 -2.26 11.69 8.34
C GLY A 32 -3.60 10.99 8.43
#